data_AF-A0A8J5R590-F1
#
_entry.id   AF-A0A8J5R590-F1
#
_cell.length_a   1.000
_cell.length_b   1.000
_cell.length_c   1.000
_cell.angle_alpha   90.00
_cell.angle_beta   90.00
_cell.angle_gamma   90.00
#
_symmetry.space_group_name_H-M   'P 1'
#
loop_
_entity.id
_entity.type
_entity.pdbx_description
1 polymer ?
#
loop_
_entity_poly.entity_id
_entity_poly.type
_entity_poly.pdbx_seq_one_letter_code
_entity_poly.pdbx_strand_id
1 'polypeptide(L)'
;MKLCRTGWGIDSTDSWSSVNPFARKYIPEEITPWNLVERATTLLDQYRKKAQLYRSNVLLVPLGDDFRYTTSDEWDAQFNNYQRLFDYMNENKLFHVDVTFGTLTDYFNSLRNDLDIDQLPSLSGDFFTYADKNEDYWSGYYTSRPFYKRLDRVLIDALRGVEVILSIAWAYGFYHLVEGNFEKRITEARQWHSLFQHHDAVHLLRTSEDLILEPESVYLTLDQIRSHHTSIDDKQVLSFSDNDNFKRVVIYNSLPRKRERVQTLFVSTSFVKVTDSYGEPIQSQISPIWTEAATFSYEHYELSFVVTVAGFGLNTYLIHSVKSDNKLPSHVNIANITLFNAKNQPYRVPGFENIKIVSSPQEFSIRQRPEISAHFSKSGLLKSLQTGDTTASVDVEFVTYETDTGGAYLFIPNKPDPDPIYTTDDHVIHLITGPILSRVFIQLPQMIKRQKFSKLPTQANYYPLPSVGYIQDNQMRLTVVTGQPLGAASMASGQFEIMQDRRLIQEDHRGLGQGVTDNLLTNHLFMFVLEKKKPSCSSSSVNHPAGVLSVGGLLASEKVLHPLIAMHPNSSSSDSDYDYKDHFTPLSYDLPIDLTVANLCVFSIPESYSRGIGIILHR
;
A
#
# COMPACT_ATOMS: atom_id res chain seq x y z
N MET A 1 29.48 -31.97 2.49
CA MET A 1 29.27 -30.56 2.92
C MET A 1 29.36 -29.66 1.70
N LYS A 2 28.49 -28.66 1.58
CA LYS A 2 28.39 -27.83 0.37
C LYS A 2 28.49 -26.34 0.67
N LEU A 3 29.41 -25.65 -0.01
CA LEU A 3 29.50 -24.20 0.01
C LEU A 3 28.76 -23.60 -1.17
N CYS A 4 27.86 -22.64 -0.91
CA CYS A 4 26.98 -22.05 -1.91
C CYS A 4 27.15 -20.54 -2.01
N ARG A 5 27.15 -20.01 -3.23
CA ARG A 5 27.00 -18.58 -3.49
C ARG A 5 25.60 -18.14 -3.03
N THR A 6 25.53 -17.07 -2.24
CA THR A 6 24.28 -16.44 -1.80
C THR A 6 24.36 -14.94 -2.01
N GLY A 7 23.31 -14.33 -2.58
CA GLY A 7 23.14 -12.88 -2.67
C GLY A 7 22.13 -12.39 -1.64
N TRP A 8 22.48 -12.51 -0.36
CA TRP A 8 21.69 -12.00 0.76
C TRP A 8 22.63 -11.31 1.73
N GLY A 9 22.64 -9.98 1.68
CA GLY A 9 23.27 -9.07 2.62
C GLY A 9 22.45 -7.78 2.66
N ILE A 10 22.84 -6.86 3.54
CA ILE A 10 22.28 -5.51 3.66
C ILE A 10 23.50 -4.59 3.73
N ASP A 11 23.49 -3.55 2.90
CA ASP A 11 24.65 -2.72 2.57
C ASP A 11 25.55 -2.43 3.79
N SER A 12 26.80 -2.87 3.73
CA SER A 12 27.67 -2.86 4.90
C SER A 12 29.17 -2.85 4.59
N THR A 13 29.59 -2.16 3.51
CA THR A 13 31.02 -1.98 3.18
C THR A 13 31.87 -1.39 4.32
N ASP A 14 31.25 -0.68 5.28
CA ASP A 14 31.87 -0.29 6.55
C ASP A 14 31.28 -0.96 7.82
N SER A 15 30.02 -1.42 7.81
CA SER A 15 29.32 -1.76 9.07
C SER A 15 29.72 -3.11 9.67
N TRP A 16 29.97 -4.16 8.87
CA TRP A 16 30.47 -5.44 9.40
C TRP A 16 31.83 -5.28 10.11
N SER A 17 32.63 -4.29 9.69
CA SER A 17 33.93 -3.96 10.29
C SER A 17 33.83 -3.30 11.68
N SER A 18 32.65 -2.76 12.04
CA SER A 18 32.40 -2.07 13.31
C SER A 18 31.56 -2.90 14.28
N VAL A 19 30.70 -3.80 13.78
CA VAL A 19 29.84 -4.67 14.60
C VAL A 19 30.62 -5.83 15.26
N ASN A 20 31.65 -6.38 14.61
CA ASN A 20 32.41 -7.52 15.16
C ASN A 20 33.89 -7.19 15.49
N PRO A 21 34.24 -6.90 16.75
CA PRO A 21 35.62 -6.59 17.14
C PRO A 21 36.60 -7.77 17.04
N PHE A 22 36.13 -9.02 16.85
CA PHE A 22 37.02 -10.15 16.57
C PHE A 22 37.52 -10.16 15.12
N ALA A 23 36.75 -9.62 14.16
CA ALA A 23 37.15 -9.56 12.75
C ALA A 23 38.40 -8.68 12.54
N ARG A 24 38.56 -7.62 13.34
CA ARG A 24 39.76 -6.76 13.34
C ARG A 24 41.02 -7.42 13.90
N LYS A 25 40.93 -8.64 14.47
CA LYS A 25 42.05 -9.27 15.20
C LYS A 25 42.87 -10.24 14.36
N TYR A 26 42.33 -10.76 13.26
CA TYR A 26 43.02 -11.70 12.37
C TYR A 26 42.65 -11.41 10.91
N ILE A 27 43.66 -11.09 10.10
CA ILE A 27 43.51 -10.86 8.66
C ILE A 27 43.57 -12.22 7.94
N PRO A 28 42.77 -12.45 6.87
CA PRO A 28 42.92 -13.66 6.05
C PRO A 28 44.34 -13.81 5.46
N GLU A 29 44.87 -15.02 5.50
CA GLU A 29 46.16 -15.39 4.90
C GLU A 29 45.94 -16.24 3.64
N GLU A 30 46.88 -16.19 2.69
CA GLU A 30 46.93 -17.19 1.62
C GLU A 30 47.24 -18.58 2.22
N ILE A 31 46.58 -19.60 1.70
CA ILE A 31 46.76 -21.00 2.07
C ILE A 31 47.99 -21.55 1.35
N THR A 32 49.09 -21.60 2.07
CA THR A 32 50.38 -22.17 1.63
C THR A 32 50.60 -23.54 2.26
N PRO A 33 51.54 -24.37 1.77
CA PRO A 33 51.88 -25.65 2.40
C PRO A 33 52.26 -25.55 3.89
N TRP A 34 52.68 -24.37 4.35
CA TRP A 34 53.11 -24.12 5.74
C TRP A 34 51.94 -23.92 6.72
N ASN A 35 50.85 -23.27 6.30
CA ASN A 35 49.67 -23.01 7.15
C ASN A 35 48.44 -23.90 6.81
N LEU A 36 48.46 -24.63 5.69
CA LEU A 36 47.38 -25.50 5.21
C LEU A 36 46.75 -26.38 6.31
N VAL A 37 47.57 -27.12 7.07
CA VAL A 37 47.08 -28.07 8.09
C VAL A 37 46.35 -27.35 9.23
N GLU A 38 46.90 -26.24 9.72
CA GLU A 38 46.30 -25.42 10.79
C GLU A 38 45.00 -24.79 10.31
N ARG A 39 45.03 -24.14 9.13
CA ARG A 39 43.89 -23.41 8.55
C ARG A 39 42.75 -24.38 8.21
N ALA A 40 43.03 -25.55 7.64
CA ALA A 40 42.03 -26.59 7.39
C ALA A 40 41.43 -27.14 8.69
N THR A 41 42.25 -27.46 9.68
CA THR A 41 41.76 -27.98 10.98
C THR A 41 40.87 -26.96 11.70
N THR A 42 41.28 -25.68 11.67
CA THR A 42 40.52 -24.56 12.26
C THR A 42 39.18 -24.36 11.54
N LEU A 43 39.18 -24.38 10.21
CA LEU A 43 37.95 -24.21 9.43
C LEU A 43 36.97 -25.38 9.64
N LEU A 44 37.48 -26.62 9.65
CA LEU A 44 36.67 -27.81 9.90
C LEU A 44 36.09 -27.87 11.33
N ASP A 45 36.80 -27.34 12.33
CA ASP A 45 36.26 -27.14 13.68
C ASP A 45 35.03 -26.20 13.69
N GLN A 46 35.12 -25.06 13.00
CA GLN A 46 33.98 -24.14 12.86
C GLN A 46 32.80 -24.79 12.11
N TYR A 47 33.09 -25.57 11.07
CA TYR A 47 32.07 -26.32 10.34
C TYR A 47 31.39 -27.37 11.22
N ARG A 48 32.14 -28.15 12.01
CA ARG A 48 31.61 -29.13 12.97
C ARG A 48 30.77 -28.45 14.07
N LYS A 49 31.19 -27.29 14.56
CA LYS A 49 30.40 -26.47 15.51
C LYS A 49 29.08 -25.99 14.89
N LYS A 50 29.10 -25.54 13.63
CA LYS A 50 27.86 -25.18 12.92
C LYS A 50 26.94 -26.39 12.71
N ALA A 51 27.49 -27.57 12.38
CA ALA A 51 26.71 -28.79 12.17
C ALA A 51 25.91 -29.22 13.42
N GLN A 52 26.42 -28.98 14.64
CA GLN A 52 25.70 -29.27 15.90
C GLN A 52 24.37 -28.51 16.07
N LEU A 53 24.09 -27.49 15.24
CA LEU A 53 22.84 -26.75 15.22
C LEU A 53 21.76 -27.37 14.31
N TYR A 54 22.10 -28.44 13.56
CA TYR A 54 21.23 -29.07 12.57
C TYR A 54 21.05 -30.57 12.85
N ARG A 55 20.01 -31.18 12.25
CA ARG A 55 19.64 -32.60 12.46
C ARG A 55 20.27 -33.59 11.47
N SER A 56 21.06 -33.10 10.52
CA SER A 56 21.58 -33.84 9.36
C SER A 56 23.10 -33.70 9.27
N ASN A 57 23.77 -34.67 8.66
CA ASN A 57 25.21 -34.61 8.36
C ASN A 57 25.52 -33.67 7.19
N VAL A 58 24.50 -33.21 6.46
CA VAL A 58 24.61 -32.31 5.32
C VAL A 58 24.63 -30.86 5.80
N LEU A 59 25.83 -30.26 5.85
CA LEU A 59 26.00 -28.85 6.20
C LEU A 59 26.04 -27.93 4.96
N LEU A 60 25.30 -26.82 5.05
CA LEU A 60 25.39 -25.64 4.18
C LEU A 60 26.28 -24.57 4.83
N VAL A 61 27.26 -24.06 4.09
CA VAL A 61 27.97 -22.81 4.44
C VAL A 61 27.88 -21.85 3.25
N PRO A 62 27.16 -20.72 3.37
CA PRO A 62 27.22 -19.65 2.38
C PRO A 62 28.65 -19.14 2.22
N LEU A 63 29.04 -18.83 0.99
CA LEU A 63 30.29 -18.12 0.68
C LEU A 63 30.00 -16.98 -0.28
N GLY A 64 29.96 -15.77 0.26
CA GLY A 64 29.58 -14.54 -0.41
C GLY A 64 29.32 -13.44 0.61
N ASP A 65 29.07 -12.25 0.11
CA ASP A 65 28.77 -11.01 0.82
C ASP A 65 28.20 -10.02 -0.21
N ASP A 66 27.85 -8.80 0.19
CA ASP A 66 27.32 -7.80 -0.74
C ASP A 66 28.28 -7.45 -1.88
N PHE A 67 27.75 -7.44 -3.10
CA PHE A 67 28.46 -7.15 -4.37
C PHE A 67 29.80 -7.91 -4.59
N ARG A 68 29.99 -9.06 -3.94
CA ARG A 68 31.17 -9.94 -4.13
C ARG A 68 31.15 -10.66 -5.48
N TYR A 69 32.33 -11.17 -5.83
CA TYR A 69 32.65 -11.91 -7.04
C TYR A 69 32.63 -11.05 -8.32
N THR A 70 33.23 -9.87 -8.24
CA THR A 70 33.27 -8.85 -9.31
C THR A 70 34.61 -8.75 -10.04
N THR A 71 35.72 -9.22 -9.47
CA THR A 71 37.05 -9.21 -10.13
C THR A 71 37.66 -10.62 -10.24
N SER A 72 38.52 -10.86 -11.25
CA SER A 72 39.19 -12.17 -11.38
C SER A 72 40.05 -12.47 -10.15
N ASP A 73 40.85 -11.50 -9.70
CA ASP A 73 41.72 -11.65 -8.54
C ASP A 73 40.94 -12.07 -7.27
N GLU A 74 39.70 -11.58 -7.10
CA GLU A 74 38.80 -12.01 -6.03
C GLU A 74 38.32 -13.45 -6.23
N TRP A 75 37.85 -13.82 -7.43
CA TRP A 75 37.46 -15.18 -7.77
C TRP A 75 38.62 -16.17 -7.56
N ASP A 76 39.79 -15.86 -8.09
CA ASP A 76 41.00 -16.67 -8.01
C ASP A 76 41.49 -16.78 -6.56
N ALA A 77 41.48 -15.69 -5.78
CA ALA A 77 41.86 -15.73 -4.37
C ALA A 77 40.86 -16.55 -3.53
N GLN A 78 39.55 -16.47 -3.77
CA GLN A 78 38.57 -17.30 -3.05
C GLN A 78 38.70 -18.77 -3.47
N PHE A 79 38.64 -19.05 -4.77
CA PHE A 79 38.61 -20.42 -5.30
C PHE A 79 39.87 -21.20 -4.95
N ASN A 80 41.07 -20.67 -5.27
CA ASN A 80 42.31 -21.42 -5.09
C ASN A 80 42.63 -21.71 -3.61
N ASN A 81 42.29 -20.79 -2.70
CA ASN A 81 42.48 -21.00 -1.26
C ASN A 81 41.51 -22.04 -0.69
N TYR A 82 40.22 -21.97 -1.06
CA TYR A 82 39.24 -22.97 -0.62
C TYR A 82 39.48 -24.35 -1.24
N GLN A 83 39.88 -24.44 -2.51
CA GLN A 83 40.19 -25.71 -3.16
C GLN A 83 41.35 -26.43 -2.45
N ARG A 84 42.48 -25.74 -2.19
CA ARG A 84 43.61 -26.28 -1.41
C ARG A 84 43.18 -26.82 -0.04
N LEU A 85 42.25 -26.15 0.64
CA LEU A 85 41.70 -26.59 1.92
C LEU A 85 40.81 -27.84 1.77
N PHE A 86 39.94 -27.89 0.77
CA PHE A 86 39.02 -29.01 0.54
C PHE A 86 39.76 -30.28 0.10
N ASP A 87 40.75 -30.17 -0.79
CA ASP A 87 41.57 -31.30 -1.23
C ASP A 87 42.21 -31.99 -0.02
N TYR A 88 42.88 -31.23 0.84
CA TYR A 88 43.48 -31.74 2.07
C TYR A 88 42.45 -32.35 3.05
N MET A 89 41.27 -31.73 3.20
CA MET A 89 40.20 -32.28 4.05
C MET A 89 39.64 -33.61 3.53
N ASN A 90 39.45 -33.70 2.21
CA ASN A 90 38.85 -34.85 1.54
C ASN A 90 39.83 -36.02 1.41
N GLU A 91 41.12 -35.76 1.27
CA GLU A 91 42.19 -36.78 1.34
C GLU A 91 42.32 -37.36 2.76
N ASN A 92 42.29 -36.51 3.79
CA ASN A 92 42.51 -36.92 5.18
C ASN A 92 41.31 -37.68 5.77
N LYS A 93 41.30 -39.00 5.63
CA LYS A 93 40.19 -39.86 6.08
C LYS A 93 39.91 -39.84 7.59
N LEU A 94 40.84 -39.35 8.43
CA LEU A 94 40.59 -39.13 9.87
C LEU A 94 39.63 -37.96 10.14
N PHE A 95 39.42 -37.08 9.15
CA PHE A 95 38.49 -35.96 9.28
C PHE A 95 37.02 -36.35 9.06
N HIS A 96 36.75 -37.54 8.51
CA HIS A 96 35.39 -38.06 8.26
C HIS A 96 34.47 -37.02 7.62
N VAL A 97 34.99 -36.30 6.62
CA VAL A 97 34.32 -35.20 5.95
C VAL A 97 34.44 -35.36 4.44
N ASP A 98 33.42 -34.85 3.75
CA ASP A 98 33.38 -34.58 2.32
C ASP A 98 33.01 -33.10 2.19
N VAL A 99 33.81 -32.30 1.49
CA VAL A 99 33.61 -30.84 1.32
C VAL A 99 33.76 -30.47 -0.15
N THR A 100 32.74 -29.81 -0.69
CA THR A 100 32.72 -29.32 -2.08
C THR A 100 32.10 -27.92 -2.15
N PHE A 101 32.37 -27.22 -3.26
CA PHE A 101 31.45 -26.18 -3.73
C PHE A 101 30.13 -26.83 -4.21
N GLY A 102 29.04 -26.08 -4.27
CA GLY A 102 27.75 -26.54 -4.78
C GLY A 102 26.67 -25.46 -4.77
N THR A 103 25.48 -25.79 -5.25
CA THR A 103 24.31 -24.89 -5.24
C THR A 103 23.37 -25.18 -4.08
N LEU A 104 22.41 -24.27 -3.80
CA LEU A 104 21.34 -24.54 -2.84
C LEU A 104 20.51 -25.78 -3.25
N THR A 105 20.33 -26.01 -4.55
CA THR A 105 19.72 -27.24 -5.09
C THR A 105 20.52 -28.48 -4.69
N ASP A 106 21.85 -28.43 -4.82
CA ASP A 106 22.73 -29.54 -4.42
C ASP A 106 22.68 -29.80 -2.90
N TYR A 107 22.57 -28.75 -2.09
CA TYR A 107 22.39 -28.86 -0.65
C TYR A 107 21.06 -29.53 -0.30
N PHE A 108 19.93 -29.02 -0.80
CA PHE A 108 18.61 -29.58 -0.49
C PHE A 108 18.42 -30.99 -1.06
N ASN A 109 19.03 -31.33 -2.20
CA ASN A 109 19.02 -32.69 -2.72
C ASN A 109 19.83 -33.66 -1.84
N SER A 110 20.99 -33.23 -1.30
CA SER A 110 21.71 -34.04 -0.31
C SER A 110 20.93 -34.18 1.01
N LEU A 111 20.31 -33.09 1.50
CA LEU A 111 19.54 -33.10 2.75
C LEU A 111 18.37 -34.09 2.69
N ARG A 112 17.63 -34.13 1.58
CA ARG A 112 16.53 -35.08 1.33
C ARG A 112 16.98 -36.55 1.25
N ASN A 113 18.26 -36.81 1.01
CA ASN A 113 18.82 -38.17 0.91
C ASN A 113 19.44 -38.64 2.25
N ASP A 114 19.84 -37.72 3.13
CA ASP A 114 20.40 -38.01 4.47
C ASP A 114 19.33 -38.00 5.57
N LEU A 115 18.27 -37.21 5.41
CA LEU A 115 17.27 -36.97 6.45
C LEU A 115 15.83 -37.17 5.95
N ASP A 116 15.07 -37.94 6.74
CA ASP A 116 13.63 -38.15 6.62
C ASP A 116 12.85 -36.88 7.03
N ILE A 117 12.08 -36.35 6.08
CA ILE A 117 11.36 -35.08 6.22
C ILE A 117 10.29 -35.15 7.32
N ASP A 118 9.69 -36.32 7.55
CA ASP A 118 8.64 -36.51 8.56
C ASP A 118 9.18 -36.40 10.00
N GLN A 119 10.51 -36.36 10.16
CA GLN A 119 11.20 -36.13 11.44
C GLN A 119 11.56 -34.65 11.69
N LEU A 120 11.18 -33.74 10.79
CA LEU A 120 11.36 -32.29 10.98
C LEU A 120 10.19 -31.68 11.79
N PRO A 121 10.44 -30.61 12.58
CA PRO A 121 9.37 -29.97 13.34
C PRO A 121 8.53 -29.08 12.42
N SER A 122 7.20 -29.25 12.46
CA SER A 122 6.27 -28.30 11.87
C SER A 122 6.29 -26.97 12.64
N LEU A 123 6.43 -25.85 11.95
CA LEU A 123 6.36 -24.50 12.51
C LEU A 123 5.31 -23.67 11.76
N SER A 124 4.57 -22.83 12.48
CA SER A 124 3.54 -21.94 11.93
C SER A 124 3.56 -20.59 12.64
N GLY A 125 3.54 -19.50 11.87
CA GLY A 125 3.65 -18.13 12.35
C GLY A 125 4.32 -17.26 11.28
N ASP A 126 4.72 -16.05 11.66
CA ASP A 126 5.68 -15.24 10.90
C ASP A 126 6.99 -15.08 11.68
N PHE A 127 7.86 -14.18 11.21
CA PHE A 127 9.12 -13.83 11.87
C PHE A 127 9.19 -12.31 12.15
N PHE A 128 8.05 -11.70 12.50
CA PHE A 128 7.99 -10.29 12.87
C PHE A 128 7.79 -10.10 14.39
N THR A 129 8.37 -9.06 15.00
CA THR A 129 9.22 -8.02 14.40
C THR A 129 10.69 -8.36 14.58
N TYR A 130 11.46 -8.28 13.49
CA TYR A 130 12.88 -8.62 13.47
C TYR A 130 13.72 -7.65 14.32
N ALA A 131 14.71 -8.19 15.03
CA ALA A 131 15.80 -7.45 15.65
C ALA A 131 17.09 -8.24 15.43
N ASP A 132 18.12 -7.57 14.91
CA ASP A 132 19.46 -8.16 14.69
C ASP A 132 20.32 -8.11 15.95
N LYS A 133 20.03 -7.18 16.86
CA LYS A 133 20.77 -6.96 18.12
C LYS A 133 19.85 -6.38 19.20
N ASN A 134 19.95 -6.91 20.42
CA ASN A 134 19.35 -6.36 21.64
C ASN A 134 17.86 -5.91 21.51
N GLU A 135 17.62 -4.61 21.39
CA GLU A 135 16.30 -3.99 21.22
C GLU A 135 16.21 -3.12 19.95
N ASP A 136 17.13 -3.33 19.01
CA ASP A 136 17.20 -2.69 17.69
C ASP A 136 16.13 -3.32 16.77
N TYR A 137 14.85 -3.11 17.06
CA TYR A 137 13.75 -3.66 16.27
C TYR A 137 13.53 -2.89 14.97
N TRP A 138 13.44 -3.64 13.87
CA TRP A 138 13.30 -3.15 12.50
C TRP A 138 11.84 -2.83 12.16
N SER A 139 11.10 -2.22 13.08
CA SER A 139 9.72 -1.74 12.84
C SER A 139 9.64 -0.35 12.22
N GLY A 140 10.77 0.34 12.05
CA GLY A 140 10.84 1.68 11.48
C GLY A 140 10.49 1.70 9.99
N TYR A 141 11.02 0.74 9.21
CA TYR A 141 10.80 0.69 7.76
C TYR A 141 9.33 0.42 7.37
N TYR A 142 8.50 -0.07 8.30
CA TYR A 142 7.07 -0.26 8.09
C TYR A 142 6.35 1.04 7.71
N THR A 143 6.80 2.20 8.21
CA THR A 143 6.26 3.52 7.83
C THR A 143 7.24 4.39 7.03
N SER A 144 8.56 4.23 7.17
CA SER A 144 9.56 5.11 6.53
C SER A 144 9.28 5.38 5.04
N ARG A 145 9.24 6.67 4.66
CA ARG A 145 8.81 7.20 3.35
C ARG A 145 7.40 6.71 2.93
N PRO A 146 6.35 7.17 3.61
CA PRO A 146 4.97 6.72 3.38
C PRO A 146 4.41 7.10 1.99
N PHE A 147 4.91 8.17 1.36
CA PHE A 147 4.48 8.60 0.04
C PHE A 147 4.66 7.49 -1.02
N TYR A 148 5.85 6.90 -1.11
CA TYR A 148 6.12 5.83 -2.08
C TYR A 148 5.39 4.53 -1.73
N LYS A 149 5.16 4.26 -0.44
CA LYS A 149 4.28 3.17 0.03
C LYS A 149 2.82 3.36 -0.42
N ARG A 150 2.31 4.59 -0.49
CA ARG A 150 1.01 4.88 -1.10
C ARG A 150 1.05 4.82 -2.63
N LEU A 151 2.15 5.24 -3.26
CA LEU A 151 2.35 5.17 -4.71
C LEU A 151 2.33 3.72 -5.22
N ASP A 152 3.00 2.79 -4.54
CA ASP A 152 2.95 1.34 -4.78
C ASP A 152 1.51 0.83 -4.93
N ARG A 153 0.64 1.13 -3.95
CA ARG A 153 -0.76 0.69 -3.96
C ARG A 153 -1.60 1.32 -5.07
N VAL A 154 -1.23 2.51 -5.54
CA VAL A 154 -1.86 3.14 -6.72
C VAL A 154 -1.35 2.50 -8.02
N LEU A 155 -0.05 2.20 -8.10
CA LEU A 155 0.58 1.61 -9.27
C LEU A 155 0.10 0.17 -9.50
N ILE A 156 0.00 -0.66 -8.46
CA ILE A 156 -0.43 -2.07 -8.61
C ILE A 156 -1.90 -2.20 -8.99
N ASP A 157 -2.80 -1.34 -8.50
CA ASP A 157 -4.21 -1.34 -8.93
C ASP A 157 -4.35 -0.87 -10.37
N ALA A 158 -3.66 0.21 -10.76
CA ALA A 158 -3.64 0.68 -12.14
C ALA A 158 -3.10 -0.40 -13.09
N LEU A 159 -1.96 -1.02 -12.76
CA LEU A 159 -1.34 -2.08 -13.55
C LEU A 159 -2.25 -3.31 -13.67
N ARG A 160 -2.78 -3.82 -12.56
CA ARG A 160 -3.75 -4.93 -12.54
C ARG A 160 -5.01 -4.58 -13.33
N GLY A 161 -5.52 -3.36 -13.18
CA GLY A 161 -6.68 -2.86 -13.92
C GLY A 161 -6.45 -2.86 -15.43
N VAL A 162 -5.24 -2.48 -15.88
CA VAL A 162 -4.84 -2.49 -17.29
C VAL A 162 -4.61 -3.91 -17.81
N GLU A 163 -3.95 -4.81 -17.06
CA GLU A 163 -3.81 -6.22 -17.47
C GLU A 163 -5.19 -6.90 -17.66
N VAL A 164 -6.14 -6.65 -16.74
CA VAL A 164 -7.51 -7.17 -16.82
C VAL A 164 -8.23 -6.71 -18.10
N ILE A 165 -8.29 -5.40 -18.37
CA ILE A 165 -9.05 -4.88 -19.52
C ILE A 165 -8.40 -5.26 -20.85
N LEU A 166 -7.06 -5.29 -20.92
CA LEU A 166 -6.31 -5.73 -22.10
C LEU A 166 -6.51 -7.22 -22.39
N SER A 167 -6.56 -8.07 -21.35
CA SER A 167 -6.82 -9.51 -21.52
C SER A 167 -8.24 -9.80 -21.99
N ILE A 168 -9.21 -9.02 -21.51
CA ILE A 168 -10.59 -9.08 -22.00
C ILE A 168 -10.66 -8.58 -23.45
N ALA A 169 -9.96 -7.50 -23.81
CA ALA A 169 -9.89 -7.01 -25.18
C ALA A 169 -9.28 -8.06 -26.13
N TRP A 170 -8.19 -8.74 -25.73
CA TRP A 170 -7.62 -9.85 -26.49
C TRP A 170 -8.61 -11.02 -26.64
N ALA A 171 -9.36 -11.37 -25.59
CA ALA A 171 -10.41 -12.41 -25.65
C ALA A 171 -11.55 -12.06 -26.62
N TYR A 172 -11.83 -10.77 -26.82
CA TYR A 172 -12.80 -10.26 -27.79
C TYR A 172 -12.20 -10.03 -29.21
N GLY A 173 -10.94 -10.41 -29.45
CA GLY A 173 -10.29 -10.35 -30.76
C GLY A 173 -9.43 -9.11 -31.03
N PHE A 174 -9.30 -8.19 -30.07
CA PHE A 174 -8.48 -6.98 -30.21
C PHE A 174 -6.99 -7.25 -29.96
N TYR A 175 -6.42 -8.23 -30.66
CA TYR A 175 -5.08 -8.79 -30.39
C TYR A 175 -3.96 -7.73 -30.38
N HIS A 176 -4.05 -6.74 -31.26
CA HIS A 176 -3.08 -5.65 -31.39
C HIS A 176 -2.89 -4.79 -30.12
N LEU A 177 -3.85 -4.79 -29.18
CA LEU A 177 -3.75 -4.01 -27.93
C LEU A 177 -2.81 -4.63 -26.89
N VAL A 178 -2.38 -5.88 -27.07
CA VAL A 178 -1.39 -6.55 -26.21
C VAL A 178 -0.10 -6.91 -26.95
N GLU A 179 0.15 -6.26 -28.09
CA GLU A 179 1.32 -6.49 -28.94
C GLU A 179 2.12 -5.18 -29.11
N GLY A 180 3.37 -5.30 -29.58
CA GLY A 180 4.21 -4.15 -29.92
C GLY A 180 4.41 -3.14 -28.79
N ASN A 181 4.11 -1.87 -29.05
CA ASN A 181 4.38 -0.77 -28.10
C ASN A 181 3.56 -0.88 -26.79
N PHE A 182 2.35 -1.44 -26.81
CA PHE A 182 1.58 -1.65 -25.58
C PHE A 182 2.18 -2.79 -24.74
N GLU A 183 2.53 -3.91 -25.37
CA GLU A 183 3.20 -5.03 -24.69
C GLU A 183 4.50 -4.60 -23.99
N LYS A 184 5.29 -3.77 -24.68
CA LYS A 184 6.50 -3.16 -24.12
C LYS A 184 6.18 -2.30 -22.89
N ARG A 185 5.26 -1.32 -23.01
CA ARG A 185 4.88 -0.42 -21.90
C ARG A 185 4.38 -1.15 -20.66
N ILE A 186 3.56 -2.21 -20.83
CA ILE A 186 3.09 -3.03 -19.69
C ILE A 186 4.21 -3.89 -19.11
N THR A 187 5.15 -4.36 -19.93
CA THR A 187 6.34 -5.08 -19.46
C THR A 187 7.26 -4.16 -18.64
N GLU A 188 7.51 -2.94 -19.10
CA GLU A 188 8.26 -1.93 -18.35
C GLU A 188 7.56 -1.56 -17.03
N ALA A 189 6.23 -1.36 -17.04
CA ALA A 189 5.46 -1.12 -15.82
C ALA A 189 5.53 -2.29 -14.81
N ARG A 190 5.45 -3.54 -15.29
CA ARG A 190 5.66 -4.74 -14.46
C ARG A 190 7.08 -4.80 -13.89
N GLN A 191 8.10 -4.46 -14.69
CA GLN A 191 9.50 -4.44 -14.26
C GLN A 191 9.76 -3.37 -13.19
N TRP A 192 9.30 -2.13 -13.40
CA TRP A 192 9.44 -1.04 -12.43
C TRP A 192 8.69 -1.32 -11.12
N HIS A 193 7.45 -1.83 -11.20
CA HIS A 193 6.71 -2.25 -10.00
C HIS A 193 7.44 -3.39 -9.25
N SER A 194 7.98 -4.37 -9.96
CA SER A 194 8.72 -5.50 -9.38
C SER A 194 10.03 -5.05 -8.74
N LEU A 195 10.76 -4.10 -9.37
CA LEU A 195 11.95 -3.48 -8.79
C LEU A 195 11.60 -2.69 -7.51
N PHE A 196 10.43 -2.05 -7.45
CA PHE A 196 9.95 -1.39 -6.22
C PHE A 196 9.69 -2.38 -5.07
N GLN A 197 9.49 -3.68 -5.35
CA GLN A 197 9.40 -4.71 -4.31
C GLN A 197 10.77 -5.17 -3.76
N HIS A 198 11.89 -4.62 -4.24
CA HIS A 198 13.20 -4.82 -3.61
C HIS A 198 13.17 -4.25 -2.18
N HIS A 199 13.81 -4.96 -1.23
CA HIS A 199 13.70 -4.63 0.20
C HIS A 199 14.14 -3.20 0.54
N ASP A 200 15.13 -2.67 -0.18
CA ASP A 200 15.60 -1.28 -0.02
C ASP A 200 15.10 -0.30 -1.09
N ALA A 201 14.22 -0.70 -2.02
CA ALA A 201 13.81 0.17 -3.14
C ALA A 201 13.25 1.51 -2.68
N VAL A 202 12.44 1.51 -1.62
CA VAL A 202 11.87 2.70 -1.00
C VAL A 202 12.94 3.64 -0.41
N HIS A 203 14.15 3.13 -0.10
CA HIS A 203 15.29 3.87 0.43
C HIS A 203 16.25 4.37 -0.68
N LEU A 204 16.43 3.58 -1.74
CA LEU A 204 17.44 3.84 -2.78
C LEU A 204 16.90 4.55 -4.04
N LEU A 205 15.62 4.35 -4.41
CA LEU A 205 15.04 5.00 -5.59
C LEU A 205 14.76 6.49 -5.34
N ARG A 206 15.54 7.37 -5.99
CA ARG A 206 15.43 8.84 -5.87
C ARG A 206 15.55 9.59 -7.21
N THR A 207 15.73 8.89 -8.32
CA THR A 207 15.91 9.45 -9.67
C THR A 207 14.65 9.25 -10.51
N SER A 208 14.13 10.34 -11.08
CA SER A 208 13.10 10.28 -12.13
C SER A 208 13.72 10.10 -13.51
N GLU A 209 13.16 9.20 -14.31
CA GLU A 209 13.39 9.15 -15.75
C GLU A 209 12.24 9.84 -16.49
N ASP A 210 12.56 10.73 -17.42
CA ASP A 210 11.57 11.46 -18.23
C ASP A 210 11.04 10.57 -19.38
N LEU A 211 9.98 9.82 -19.07
CA LEU A 211 9.25 9.02 -20.06
C LEU A 211 8.46 9.93 -21.01
N ILE A 212 8.99 10.15 -22.22
CA ILE A 212 8.29 10.84 -23.30
C ILE A 212 7.09 9.98 -23.75
N LEU A 213 5.88 10.41 -23.39
CA LEU A 213 4.65 9.86 -23.92
C LEU A 213 4.32 10.52 -25.27
N GLU A 214 4.19 9.73 -26.32
CA GLU A 214 3.72 10.18 -27.64
C GLU A 214 2.22 10.57 -27.52
N PRO A 215 1.84 11.86 -27.63
CA PRO A 215 0.49 12.31 -27.26
C PRO A 215 -0.61 11.71 -28.15
N GLU A 216 -0.26 11.36 -29.39
CA GLU A 216 -1.14 10.74 -30.39
C GLU A 216 -1.61 9.32 -29.99
N SER A 217 -1.02 8.71 -28.95
CA SER A 217 -1.39 7.39 -28.44
C SER A 217 -2.39 7.40 -27.26
N VAL A 218 -2.82 8.58 -26.80
CA VAL A 218 -3.66 8.73 -25.59
C VAL A 218 -5.12 9.01 -25.96
N TYR A 219 -5.98 7.99 -25.84
CA TYR A 219 -7.43 8.13 -26.09
C TYR A 219 -8.21 8.65 -24.86
N LEU A 220 -7.80 8.22 -23.66
CA LEU A 220 -8.41 8.57 -22.39
C LEU A 220 -7.34 9.03 -21.39
N THR A 221 -7.63 10.09 -20.64
CA THR A 221 -6.86 10.52 -19.46
C THR A 221 -7.53 10.02 -18.18
N LEU A 222 -6.76 9.86 -17.09
CA LEU A 222 -7.31 9.52 -15.77
C LEU A 222 -7.89 10.77 -15.08
N ASP A 223 -8.94 10.60 -14.27
CA ASP A 223 -9.49 11.67 -13.40
C ASP A 223 -8.46 12.19 -12.39
N GLN A 224 -7.58 11.30 -11.92
CA GLN A 224 -6.47 11.63 -11.02
C GLN A 224 -5.17 11.71 -11.81
N ILE A 225 -4.56 12.90 -11.82
CA ILE A 225 -3.31 13.22 -12.48
C ILE A 225 -2.23 13.60 -11.46
N ARG A 226 -0.96 13.56 -11.85
CA ARG A 226 0.17 14.12 -11.08
C ARG A 226 0.90 15.13 -11.96
N SER A 227 1.32 16.24 -11.37
CA SER A 227 2.14 17.24 -12.07
C SER A 227 3.62 16.86 -12.08
N HIS A 228 4.07 16.02 -11.14
CA HIS A 228 5.43 15.47 -11.08
C HIS A 228 5.46 14.22 -10.17
N HIS A 229 6.52 13.42 -10.26
CA HIS A 229 6.60 12.09 -9.62
C HIS A 229 6.52 12.12 -8.07
N THR A 230 6.89 13.22 -7.42
CA THR A 230 6.74 13.44 -5.97
C THR A 230 5.49 14.24 -5.57
N SER A 231 4.60 14.58 -6.53
CA SER A 231 3.35 15.27 -6.19
C SER A 231 2.30 14.30 -5.61
N ILE A 232 1.44 14.82 -4.73
CA ILE A 232 0.14 14.19 -4.52
C ILE A 232 -0.64 14.13 -5.85
N ASP A 233 -1.62 13.23 -5.90
CA ASP A 233 -2.63 13.24 -6.95
C ASP A 233 -3.53 14.48 -6.84
N ASP A 234 -3.81 15.09 -7.98
CA ASP A 234 -4.78 16.17 -8.16
C ASP A 234 -5.82 15.74 -9.21
N LYS A 235 -6.95 16.45 -9.32
CA LYS A 235 -8.05 16.06 -10.20
C LYS A 235 -8.21 16.93 -11.43
N GLN A 236 -8.49 16.27 -12.56
CA GLN A 236 -8.85 16.95 -13.79
C GLN A 236 -10.17 17.73 -13.61
N VAL A 237 -10.09 19.05 -13.76
CA VAL A 237 -11.27 19.93 -13.75
C VAL A 237 -12.01 19.80 -15.08
N LEU A 238 -13.30 19.45 -15.02
CA LEU A 238 -14.20 19.53 -16.17
C LEU A 238 -14.67 20.97 -16.36
N SER A 239 -13.99 21.67 -17.28
CA SER A 239 -14.35 23.02 -17.73
C SER A 239 -15.29 23.00 -18.94
N PHE A 240 -16.25 23.93 -18.96
CA PHE A 240 -17.29 24.02 -20.00
C PHE A 240 -17.16 25.34 -20.78
N SER A 241 -17.06 25.25 -22.10
CA SER A 241 -17.21 26.39 -23.02
C SER A 241 -18.67 26.56 -23.47
N ASP A 242 -19.01 27.70 -24.09
CA ASP A 242 -20.37 27.98 -24.60
C ASP A 242 -20.88 26.96 -25.63
N ASN A 243 -19.97 26.20 -26.27
CA ASN A 243 -20.28 25.15 -27.26
C ASN A 243 -20.37 23.74 -26.63
N ASP A 244 -20.00 23.56 -25.36
CA ASP A 244 -19.96 22.25 -24.70
C ASP A 244 -21.34 21.82 -24.17
N ASN A 245 -22.07 21.03 -24.96
CA ASN A 245 -23.35 20.44 -24.54
C ASN A 245 -23.21 19.45 -23.37
N PHE A 246 -22.05 18.80 -23.23
CA PHE A 246 -21.64 17.97 -22.10
C PHE A 246 -20.13 17.70 -22.12
N LYS A 247 -19.60 17.17 -21.01
CA LYS A 247 -18.34 16.40 -20.97
C LYS A 247 -18.65 14.95 -20.63
N ARG A 248 -17.98 14.02 -21.30
CA ARG A 248 -18.14 12.57 -21.14
C ARG A 248 -17.17 12.02 -20.10
N VAL A 249 -17.62 11.10 -19.27
CA VAL A 249 -16.78 10.43 -18.25
C VAL A 249 -17.03 8.93 -18.30
N VAL A 250 -15.96 8.15 -18.43
CA VAL A 250 -16.00 6.68 -18.47
C VAL A 250 -15.52 6.14 -17.12
N ILE A 251 -16.32 5.29 -16.48
CA ILE A 251 -16.00 4.67 -15.20
C ILE A 251 -15.70 3.18 -15.41
N TYR A 252 -14.50 2.75 -15.04
CA TYR A 252 -14.03 1.36 -15.09
C TYR A 252 -14.03 0.69 -13.72
N ASN A 253 -14.33 -0.60 -13.70
CA ASN A 253 -14.36 -1.43 -12.50
C ASN A 253 -13.40 -2.63 -12.63
N SER A 254 -12.23 -2.58 -11.98
CA SER A 254 -11.22 -3.65 -12.03
C SER A 254 -11.56 -4.93 -11.23
N LEU A 255 -12.80 -5.09 -10.74
CA LEU A 255 -13.24 -6.24 -9.94
C LEU A 255 -14.31 -7.09 -10.65
N PRO A 256 -14.37 -8.41 -10.39
CA PRO A 256 -15.27 -9.35 -11.09
C PRO A 256 -16.73 -9.34 -10.55
N ARG A 257 -17.17 -8.21 -10.00
CA ARG A 257 -18.50 -8.02 -9.38
C ARG A 257 -19.04 -6.63 -9.71
N LYS A 258 -20.35 -6.50 -9.91
CA LYS A 258 -21.06 -5.23 -10.06
C LYS A 258 -20.88 -4.37 -8.79
N ARG A 259 -20.68 -3.07 -8.98
CA ARG A 259 -20.47 -2.09 -7.90
C ARG A 259 -21.36 -0.88 -8.09
N GLU A 260 -21.97 -0.44 -7.00
CA GLU A 260 -22.66 0.83 -6.87
C GLU A 260 -21.86 1.70 -5.89
N ARG A 261 -21.47 2.92 -6.29
CA ARG A 261 -20.62 3.80 -5.49
C ARG A 261 -20.91 5.27 -5.76
N VAL A 262 -20.65 6.13 -4.78
CA VAL A 262 -20.45 7.56 -5.05
C VAL A 262 -19.10 7.73 -5.75
N GLN A 263 -19.13 8.34 -6.93
CA GLN A 263 -17.98 8.94 -7.60
C GLN A 263 -18.02 10.46 -7.35
N THR A 264 -16.85 11.10 -7.26
CA THR A 264 -16.72 12.56 -7.13
C THR A 264 -15.75 13.06 -8.19
N LEU A 265 -16.13 14.06 -8.97
CA LEU A 265 -15.32 14.73 -10.01
C LEU A 265 -15.17 16.22 -9.67
N PHE A 266 -14.21 16.92 -10.29
CA PHE A 266 -14.12 18.38 -10.21
C PHE A 266 -14.73 19.03 -11.46
N VAL A 267 -15.50 20.10 -11.28
CA VAL A 267 -16.18 20.85 -12.35
C VAL A 267 -15.94 22.36 -12.20
N SER A 268 -15.90 23.11 -13.31
CA SER A 268 -15.64 24.56 -13.29
C SER A 268 -16.85 25.44 -12.95
N THR A 269 -18.00 24.84 -12.57
CA THR A 269 -19.23 25.57 -12.25
C THR A 269 -20.13 24.72 -11.36
N SER A 270 -20.82 25.37 -10.42
CA SER A 270 -21.86 24.74 -9.59
C SER A 270 -23.17 24.47 -10.35
N PHE A 271 -23.30 24.96 -11.58
CA PHE A 271 -24.47 24.75 -12.44
C PHE A 271 -24.26 23.58 -13.41
N VAL A 272 -24.26 22.35 -12.89
CA VAL A 272 -24.16 21.12 -13.71
C VAL A 272 -25.23 20.09 -13.35
N LYS A 273 -25.61 19.24 -14.31
CA LYS A 273 -26.43 18.03 -14.09
C LYS A 273 -25.72 16.79 -14.64
N VAL A 274 -26.11 15.61 -14.18
CA VAL A 274 -25.58 14.32 -14.66
C VAL A 274 -26.70 13.52 -15.33
N THR A 275 -26.39 12.89 -16.46
CA THR A 275 -27.20 11.83 -17.05
C THR A 275 -26.36 10.57 -17.24
N ASP A 276 -27.02 9.42 -17.40
CA ASP A 276 -26.37 8.27 -18.02
C ASP A 276 -26.30 8.43 -19.54
N SER A 277 -25.72 7.45 -20.22
CA SER A 277 -25.59 7.39 -21.67
C SER A 277 -26.93 7.39 -22.43
N TYR A 278 -28.04 6.97 -21.80
CA TYR A 278 -29.38 7.02 -22.39
C TYR A 278 -30.07 8.40 -22.20
N GLY A 279 -29.44 9.30 -21.43
CA GLY A 279 -29.97 10.61 -21.09
C GLY A 279 -30.83 10.64 -19.83
N GLU A 280 -30.95 9.53 -19.10
CA GLU A 280 -31.75 9.46 -17.88
C GLU A 280 -31.07 10.23 -16.73
N PRO A 281 -31.80 11.08 -15.96
CA PRO A 281 -31.16 11.92 -14.95
C PRO A 281 -30.64 11.15 -13.73
N ILE A 282 -29.35 11.30 -13.46
CA ILE A 282 -28.72 10.74 -12.27
C ILE A 282 -28.80 11.75 -11.12
N GLN A 283 -29.18 11.28 -9.93
CA GLN A 283 -29.13 12.08 -8.70
C GLN A 283 -27.68 12.51 -8.43
N SER A 284 -27.47 13.82 -8.33
CA SER A 284 -26.16 14.42 -8.07
C SER A 284 -26.20 15.41 -6.91
N GLN A 285 -25.01 15.70 -6.38
CA GLN A 285 -24.77 16.64 -5.31
C GLN A 285 -23.56 17.50 -5.67
N ILE A 286 -23.72 18.82 -5.65
CA ILE A 286 -22.64 19.78 -5.76
C ILE A 286 -22.15 20.12 -4.36
N SER A 287 -20.84 20.21 -4.19
CA SER A 287 -20.18 20.63 -2.95
C SER A 287 -18.99 21.53 -3.31
N PRO A 288 -18.63 22.54 -2.51
CA PRO A 288 -17.50 23.41 -2.84
C PRO A 288 -16.17 22.71 -2.53
N ILE A 289 -15.10 23.11 -3.23
CA ILE A 289 -13.74 22.65 -2.93
C ILE A 289 -13.11 23.60 -1.90
N TRP A 290 -12.39 23.04 -0.94
CA TRP A 290 -11.66 23.77 0.10
C TRP A 290 -10.24 24.06 -0.35
N THR A 291 -9.76 25.28 -0.08
CA THR A 291 -8.38 25.69 -0.39
C THR A 291 -7.55 25.87 0.88
N GLU A 292 -8.13 26.44 1.93
CA GLU A 292 -7.48 26.64 3.23
C GLU A 292 -8.52 26.57 4.36
N ALA A 293 -8.07 26.65 5.63
CA ALA A 293 -8.89 26.51 6.84
C ALA A 293 -10.08 27.50 6.99
N ALA A 294 -10.30 28.44 6.07
CA ALA A 294 -11.52 29.26 6.02
C ALA A 294 -11.91 29.68 4.58
N THR A 295 -11.28 29.10 3.55
CA THR A 295 -11.44 29.53 2.15
C THR A 295 -11.83 28.37 1.24
N PHE A 296 -12.59 28.72 0.21
CA PHE A 296 -13.05 27.81 -0.84
C PHE A 296 -12.49 28.25 -2.18
N SER A 297 -12.45 27.34 -3.14
CA SER A 297 -12.35 27.72 -4.54
C SER A 297 -13.65 28.41 -5.01
N TYR A 298 -13.51 29.49 -5.78
CA TYR A 298 -14.60 30.13 -6.53
C TYR A 298 -14.73 29.56 -7.94
N GLU A 299 -13.70 28.83 -8.40
CA GLU A 299 -13.51 28.37 -9.77
C GLU A 299 -13.91 26.89 -9.90
N HIS A 300 -13.74 26.09 -8.84
CA HIS A 300 -13.85 24.63 -8.90
C HIS A 300 -14.76 24.06 -7.79
N TYR A 301 -15.56 23.06 -8.17
CA TYR A 301 -16.58 22.42 -7.31
C TYR A 301 -16.49 20.90 -7.39
N GLU A 302 -16.79 20.21 -6.29
CA GLU A 302 -17.00 18.76 -6.28
C GLU A 302 -18.41 18.42 -6.80
N LEU A 303 -18.46 17.67 -7.89
CA LEU A 303 -19.67 17.00 -8.36
C LEU A 303 -19.65 15.54 -7.88
N SER A 304 -20.54 15.19 -6.95
CA SER A 304 -20.69 13.82 -6.43
C SER A 304 -22.00 13.18 -6.90
N PHE A 305 -21.94 11.95 -7.43
CA PHE A 305 -23.11 11.21 -7.93
C PHE A 305 -22.91 9.71 -7.77
N VAL A 306 -24.01 8.95 -7.78
CA VAL A 306 -23.94 7.47 -7.69
C VAL A 306 -23.74 6.87 -9.08
N VAL A 307 -22.64 6.13 -9.23
CA VAL A 307 -22.32 5.34 -10.42
C VAL A 307 -22.56 3.86 -10.14
N THR A 308 -23.13 3.17 -11.12
CA THR A 308 -23.21 1.71 -11.18
C THR A 308 -22.35 1.20 -12.33
N VAL A 309 -21.53 0.18 -12.07
CA VAL A 309 -20.64 -0.44 -13.08
C VAL A 309 -20.64 -1.96 -12.91
N ALA A 310 -20.72 -2.71 -14.01
CA ALA A 310 -20.67 -4.18 -13.99
C ALA A 310 -19.28 -4.74 -13.61
N GLY A 311 -19.19 -6.03 -13.31
CA GLY A 311 -17.90 -6.69 -13.07
C GLY A 311 -17.01 -6.67 -14.31
N PHE A 312 -15.77 -6.18 -14.17
CA PHE A 312 -14.85 -5.83 -15.27
C PHE A 312 -15.43 -4.89 -16.34
N GLY A 313 -16.52 -4.18 -16.02
CA GLY A 313 -17.28 -3.36 -16.96
C GLY A 313 -16.80 -1.91 -17.06
N LEU A 314 -17.33 -1.25 -18.09
CA LEU A 314 -17.25 0.19 -18.29
C LEU A 314 -18.67 0.76 -18.30
N ASN A 315 -18.90 1.94 -17.72
CA ASN A 315 -20.13 2.69 -17.88
C ASN A 315 -19.82 4.17 -18.15
N THR A 316 -20.51 4.75 -19.12
CA THR A 316 -20.35 6.16 -19.53
C THR A 316 -21.43 7.03 -18.90
N TYR A 317 -21.03 8.21 -18.40
CA TYR A 317 -21.91 9.22 -17.82
C TYR A 317 -21.63 10.57 -18.50
N LEU A 318 -22.67 11.40 -18.64
CA LEU A 318 -22.59 12.70 -19.31
C LEU A 318 -22.84 13.83 -18.30
N ILE A 319 -21.88 14.73 -18.19
CA ILE A 319 -21.94 15.90 -17.30
C ILE A 319 -22.33 17.10 -18.15
N HIS A 320 -23.50 17.67 -17.94
CA HIS A 320 -23.98 18.82 -18.72
C HIS A 320 -23.83 20.12 -17.94
N SER A 321 -23.33 21.17 -18.60
CA SER A 321 -23.49 22.54 -18.13
C SER A 321 -24.97 22.95 -18.16
N VAL A 322 -25.40 23.67 -17.13
CA VAL A 322 -26.72 24.31 -17.05
C VAL A 322 -26.49 25.82 -17.07
N LYS A 323 -27.11 26.54 -18.01
CA LYS A 323 -26.99 28.00 -18.05
C LYS A 323 -27.49 28.60 -16.73
N SER A 324 -26.72 29.55 -16.16
CA SER A 324 -26.95 30.17 -14.83
C SER A 324 -28.38 30.63 -14.57
N ASP A 325 -29.04 31.12 -15.61
CA ASP A 325 -30.36 31.74 -15.55
C ASP A 325 -31.47 30.69 -15.41
N ASN A 326 -31.16 29.41 -15.69
CA ASN A 326 -32.04 28.28 -15.44
C ASN A 326 -31.85 27.77 -14.00
N LYS A 327 -32.96 27.63 -13.28
CA LYS A 327 -32.96 26.93 -11.99
C LYS A 327 -32.44 25.50 -12.15
N LEU A 328 -31.54 25.08 -11.26
CA LEU A 328 -31.04 23.70 -11.21
C LEU A 328 -32.18 22.65 -11.15
N PRO A 329 -32.06 21.52 -11.87
CA PRO A 329 -33.05 20.45 -11.81
C PRO A 329 -33.22 19.85 -10.41
N SER A 330 -34.39 19.29 -10.11
CA SER A 330 -34.71 18.69 -8.81
C SER A 330 -33.91 17.42 -8.44
N HIS A 331 -33.09 16.89 -9.35
CA HIS A 331 -32.15 15.80 -9.08
C HIS A 331 -30.71 16.30 -8.80
N VAL A 332 -30.46 17.61 -8.87
CA VAL A 332 -29.17 18.24 -8.53
C VAL A 332 -29.31 18.92 -7.16
N ASN A 333 -28.52 18.47 -6.21
CA ASN A 333 -28.60 18.91 -4.82
C ASN A 333 -27.41 19.81 -4.46
N ILE A 334 -27.66 21.05 -4.02
CA ILE A 334 -26.61 21.88 -3.42
C ILE A 334 -26.40 21.41 -1.97
N ALA A 335 -25.16 21.09 -1.60
CA ALA A 335 -24.85 20.62 -0.26
C ALA A 335 -24.91 21.75 0.80
N ASN A 336 -25.42 21.41 1.98
CA ASN A 336 -25.46 22.32 3.13
C ASN A 336 -24.09 22.38 3.80
N ILE A 337 -23.57 23.59 4.00
CA ILE A 337 -22.25 23.84 4.60
C ILE A 337 -22.44 24.41 6.01
N THR A 338 -21.74 23.84 6.99
CA THR A 338 -21.59 24.42 8.33
C THR A 338 -20.11 24.55 8.68
N LEU A 339 -19.68 25.75 9.05
CA LEU A 339 -18.36 26.03 9.61
C LEU A 339 -18.47 26.13 11.13
N PHE A 340 -17.74 25.30 11.87
CA PHE A 340 -17.57 25.45 13.32
C PHE A 340 -16.25 26.16 13.61
N ASN A 341 -16.21 26.91 14.71
CA ASN A 341 -15.08 27.70 15.22
C ASN A 341 -14.60 28.84 14.31
N ALA A 342 -15.22 29.02 13.14
CA ALA A 342 -14.94 30.13 12.23
C ALA A 342 -15.33 31.48 12.86
N LYS A 343 -14.35 32.39 12.97
CA LYS A 343 -14.48 33.72 13.58
C LYS A 343 -15.04 34.77 12.59
N ASN A 344 -14.89 34.55 11.29
CA ASN A 344 -15.32 35.43 10.20
C ASN A 344 -16.29 34.70 9.25
N GLN A 345 -17.10 35.44 8.49
CA GLN A 345 -17.73 34.87 7.29
C GLN A 345 -16.68 34.57 6.21
N PRO A 346 -16.77 33.42 5.52
CA PRO A 346 -16.05 33.23 4.27
C PRO A 346 -16.63 34.14 3.19
N TYR A 347 -15.86 34.38 2.14
CA TYR A 347 -16.36 35.03 0.94
C TYR A 347 -17.50 34.23 0.28
N ARG A 348 -18.34 34.90 -0.52
CA ARG A 348 -19.42 34.23 -1.27
C ARG A 348 -18.85 33.23 -2.28
N VAL A 349 -19.30 31.98 -2.18
CA VAL A 349 -19.03 30.92 -3.16
C VAL A 349 -20.22 30.82 -4.13
N PRO A 350 -20.03 30.92 -5.46
CA PRO A 350 -21.13 30.86 -6.42
C PRO A 350 -22.00 29.60 -6.29
N GLY A 351 -23.31 29.79 -6.14
CA GLY A 351 -24.29 28.72 -5.91
C GLY A 351 -24.48 28.32 -4.43
N PHE A 352 -23.65 28.81 -3.51
CA PHE A 352 -23.70 28.48 -2.07
C PHE A 352 -23.96 29.72 -1.20
N GLU A 353 -25.18 30.27 -1.32
CA GLU A 353 -25.55 31.53 -0.65
C GLU A 353 -25.75 31.41 0.88
N ASN A 354 -26.03 30.20 1.37
CA ASN A 354 -26.50 29.94 2.75
C ASN A 354 -25.48 29.10 3.55
N ILE A 355 -24.28 29.64 3.78
CA ILE A 355 -23.26 29.01 4.64
C ILE A 355 -23.61 29.26 6.11
N LYS A 356 -23.83 28.19 6.89
CA LYS A 356 -24.05 28.27 8.34
C LYS A 356 -22.72 28.42 9.08
N ILE A 357 -22.69 29.29 10.09
CA ILE A 357 -21.51 29.46 10.97
C ILE A 357 -21.91 29.19 12.42
N VAL A 358 -21.02 28.51 13.13
CA VAL A 358 -21.09 28.22 14.57
C VAL A 358 -19.79 28.72 15.19
N SER A 359 -19.81 29.85 15.88
CA SER A 359 -18.61 30.52 16.39
C SER A 359 -18.05 29.94 17.70
N SER A 360 -18.71 28.94 18.29
CA SER A 360 -18.33 28.31 19.57
C SER A 360 -18.09 26.80 19.45
N PRO A 361 -17.02 26.24 20.04
CA PRO A 361 -16.74 24.80 19.97
C PRO A 361 -17.82 23.94 20.63
N GLN A 362 -18.47 23.10 19.82
CA GLN A 362 -19.57 22.21 20.23
C GLN A 362 -19.49 20.88 19.50
N GLU A 363 -20.02 19.82 20.14
CA GLU A 363 -20.13 18.50 19.51
C GLU A 363 -21.24 18.49 18.45
N PHE A 364 -21.09 17.64 17.44
CA PHE A 364 -22.06 17.50 16.35
C PHE A 364 -22.12 16.06 15.83
N SER A 365 -23.03 15.79 14.89
CA SER A 365 -23.16 14.47 14.26
C SER A 365 -23.57 14.57 12.80
N ILE A 366 -23.31 13.50 12.05
CA ILE A 366 -23.80 13.31 10.68
C ILE A 366 -24.55 11.98 10.60
N ARG A 367 -25.60 11.93 9.78
CA ARG A 367 -26.38 10.72 9.49
C ARG A 367 -26.68 10.67 7.99
N GLN A 368 -26.04 9.76 7.27
CA GLN A 368 -26.24 9.60 5.81
C GLN A 368 -27.36 8.59 5.49
N ARG A 369 -27.62 7.64 6.40
CA ARG A 369 -28.67 6.63 6.30
C ARG A 369 -29.31 6.43 7.68
N PRO A 370 -30.58 5.99 7.81
CA PRO A 370 -31.23 5.82 9.11
C PRO A 370 -30.43 4.96 10.09
N GLU A 371 -29.69 3.98 9.58
CA GLU A 371 -28.96 2.98 10.35
C GLU A 371 -27.52 3.42 10.70
N ILE A 372 -26.97 4.49 10.10
CA ILE A 372 -25.56 4.87 10.28
C ILE A 372 -25.41 6.36 10.58
N SER A 373 -24.89 6.66 11.78
CA SER A 373 -24.49 8.00 12.19
C SER A 373 -23.15 8.02 12.90
N ALA A 374 -22.40 9.11 12.70
CA ALA A 374 -21.12 9.38 13.37
C ALA A 374 -21.24 10.65 14.21
N HIS A 375 -20.68 10.64 15.41
CA HIS A 375 -20.67 11.77 16.35
C HIS A 375 -19.23 12.25 16.55
N PHE A 376 -19.07 13.58 16.64
CA PHE A 376 -17.79 14.25 16.64
C PHE A 376 -17.64 15.18 17.86
N SER A 377 -16.40 15.30 18.34
CA SER A 377 -16.01 16.18 19.45
C SER A 377 -16.10 17.67 19.07
N LYS A 378 -15.84 18.55 20.05
CA LYS A 378 -15.65 19.99 19.82
C LYS A 378 -14.45 20.32 18.93
N SER A 379 -13.45 19.44 18.93
CA SER A 379 -12.27 19.45 18.07
C SER A 379 -12.51 18.70 16.73
N GLY A 380 -13.77 18.42 16.38
CA GLY A 380 -14.18 17.77 15.13
C GLY A 380 -13.84 16.28 15.05
N LEU A 381 -13.03 15.74 15.96
CA LEU A 381 -12.54 14.37 15.98
C LEU A 381 -13.71 13.39 16.13
N LEU A 382 -13.62 12.24 15.47
CA LEU A 382 -14.58 11.17 15.68
C LEU A 382 -14.56 10.75 17.15
N LYS A 383 -15.77 10.59 17.71
CA LYS A 383 -16.01 10.25 19.12
C LYS A 383 -16.85 8.97 19.25
N SER A 384 -17.83 8.76 18.38
CA SER A 384 -18.54 7.48 18.30
C SER A 384 -19.12 7.18 16.93
N LEU A 385 -19.25 5.89 16.62
CA LEU A 385 -19.98 5.37 15.47
C LEU A 385 -21.20 4.59 15.95
N GLN A 386 -22.35 4.87 15.34
CA GLN A 386 -23.59 4.12 15.52
C GLN A 386 -23.91 3.32 14.25
N THR A 387 -24.23 2.04 14.43
CA THR A 387 -24.71 1.11 13.40
C THR A 387 -25.95 0.37 13.93
N GLY A 388 -27.12 0.72 13.40
CA GLY A 388 -28.42 0.36 13.98
C GLY A 388 -28.55 0.80 15.45
N ASP A 389 -28.98 -0.13 16.31
CA ASP A 389 -29.08 0.09 17.76
C ASP A 389 -27.73 0.01 18.50
N THR A 390 -26.62 -0.16 17.78
CA THR A 390 -25.29 -0.43 18.38
C THR A 390 -24.38 0.79 18.20
N THR A 391 -23.99 1.41 19.31
CA THR A 391 -23.05 2.54 19.34
C THR A 391 -21.75 2.13 20.03
N ALA A 392 -20.61 2.41 19.39
CA ALA A 392 -19.28 2.26 19.98
C ALA A 392 -18.61 3.62 20.13
N SER A 393 -17.92 3.85 21.26
CA SER A 393 -16.94 4.93 21.36
C SER A 393 -15.78 4.62 20.41
N VAL A 394 -15.38 5.60 19.62
CA VAL A 394 -14.28 5.52 18.63
C VAL A 394 -13.55 6.85 18.72
N ASP A 395 -12.89 7.05 19.85
CA ASP A 395 -12.22 8.30 20.19
C ASP A 395 -10.89 8.41 19.44
N VAL A 396 -10.84 9.39 18.53
CA VAL A 396 -9.73 9.62 17.61
C VAL A 396 -8.74 10.62 18.23
N GLU A 397 -7.51 10.16 18.51
CA GLU A 397 -6.44 10.91 19.21
C GLU A 397 -5.13 11.00 18.41
N PHE A 398 -4.27 11.95 18.80
CA PHE A 398 -3.12 12.44 18.04
C PHE A 398 -1.83 12.57 18.91
N VAL A 399 -0.67 12.04 18.46
CA VAL A 399 0.60 11.93 19.25
C VAL A 399 1.89 11.97 18.40
N THR A 400 3.04 12.13 19.07
CA THR A 400 4.40 11.96 18.50
C THR A 400 5.27 11.00 19.32
N TYR A 401 6.24 10.34 18.66
CA TYR A 401 7.35 9.63 19.31
C TYR A 401 8.66 10.38 19.07
N GLU A 402 9.24 10.97 20.11
CA GLU A 402 10.58 11.55 20.04
C GLU A 402 11.68 10.48 20.08
N THR A 403 12.81 10.75 19.41
CA THR A 403 14.00 9.90 19.50
C THR A 403 15.32 10.63 19.26
N ASP A 404 16.31 10.25 20.05
CA ASP A 404 17.72 10.63 19.92
C ASP A 404 18.52 9.63 19.07
N THR A 405 17.93 8.48 18.66
CA THR A 405 18.65 7.38 17.95
C THR A 405 17.77 6.56 17.00
N GLY A 406 18.39 5.99 15.96
CA GLY A 406 17.69 5.18 14.96
C GLY A 406 17.35 5.97 13.69
N GLY A 407 16.71 5.33 12.72
CA GLY A 407 16.70 5.81 11.34
C GLY A 407 15.67 5.14 10.44
N ALA A 408 16.08 4.87 9.20
CA ALA A 408 15.22 4.36 8.15
C ALA A 408 14.61 2.98 8.46
N TYR A 409 15.36 2.09 9.08
CA TYR A 409 14.96 0.72 9.42
C TYR A 409 14.52 0.59 10.87
N LEU A 410 15.27 1.19 11.80
CA LEU A 410 15.04 1.04 13.23
C LEU A 410 14.02 2.04 13.77
N PHE A 411 13.16 1.56 14.67
CA PHE A 411 12.35 2.41 15.54
C PHE A 411 12.82 2.21 16.98
N ILE A 412 13.40 3.25 17.57
CA ILE A 412 13.86 3.27 18.96
C ILE A 412 13.32 4.56 19.57
N PRO A 413 12.17 4.58 20.27
CA PRO A 413 11.65 5.79 20.89
C PRO A 413 12.40 6.09 22.21
N ASN A 414 12.60 7.37 22.54
CA ASN A 414 13.28 7.80 23.78
C ASN A 414 12.61 7.30 25.07
N LYS A 415 11.33 6.94 24.99
CA LYS A 415 10.53 6.38 26.07
C LYS A 415 9.42 5.47 25.51
N PRO A 416 8.87 4.53 26.29
CA PRO A 416 7.85 3.60 25.80
C PRO A 416 6.53 4.26 25.35
N ASP A 417 6.17 5.39 25.96
CA ASP A 417 4.91 6.11 25.75
C ASP A 417 5.12 7.37 24.90
N PRO A 418 4.36 7.56 23.80
CA PRO A 418 4.41 8.77 22.97
C PRO A 418 3.76 9.98 23.66
N ASP A 419 4.14 11.19 23.24
CA ASP A 419 3.60 12.45 23.75
C ASP A 419 2.35 12.92 22.98
N PRO A 420 1.30 13.39 23.67
CA PRO A 420 0.09 13.88 23.04
C PRO A 420 0.33 15.19 22.27
N ILE A 421 -0.16 15.25 21.03
CA ILE A 421 -0.20 16.50 20.27
C ILE A 421 -1.54 17.16 20.55
N TYR A 422 -1.53 18.19 21.39
CA TYR A 422 -2.74 18.89 21.82
C TYR A 422 -3.36 19.71 20.67
N THR A 423 -4.45 19.19 20.11
CA THR A 423 -5.31 19.93 19.18
C THR A 423 -6.07 21.02 19.95
N THR A 424 -5.87 22.30 19.61
CA THR A 424 -6.64 23.40 20.22
C THR A 424 -8.09 23.39 19.71
N ASP A 425 -9.06 23.71 20.57
CA ASP A 425 -10.49 23.78 20.24
C ASP A 425 -10.85 24.93 19.26
N ASP A 426 -9.89 25.73 18.79
CA ASP A 426 -10.12 26.94 18.00
C ASP A 426 -9.81 26.82 16.49
N HIS A 427 -9.38 25.64 16.03
CA HIS A 427 -9.27 25.34 14.60
C HIS A 427 -10.66 25.23 13.96
N VAL A 428 -10.78 25.64 12.69
CA VAL A 428 -12.04 25.57 11.94
C VAL A 428 -12.36 24.13 11.54
N ILE A 429 -13.61 23.72 11.74
CA ILE A 429 -14.10 22.40 11.33
C ILE A 429 -15.14 22.60 10.23
N HIS A 430 -14.98 21.87 9.13
CA HIS A 430 -15.77 22.03 7.93
C HIS A 430 -16.72 20.86 7.76
N LEU A 431 -18.02 21.10 7.95
CA LEU A 431 -19.07 20.10 7.78
C LEU A 431 -19.82 20.35 6.46
N ILE A 432 -19.73 19.41 5.53
CA ILE A 432 -20.60 19.31 4.36
C ILE A 432 -21.64 18.23 4.63
N THR A 433 -22.91 18.52 4.34
CA THR A 433 -24.02 17.55 4.43
C THR A 433 -24.92 17.63 3.20
N GLY A 434 -25.31 16.47 2.68
CA GLY A 434 -26.22 16.36 1.53
C GLY A 434 -26.71 14.92 1.33
N PRO A 435 -27.67 14.70 0.42
CA PRO A 435 -28.35 13.41 0.28
C PRO A 435 -27.45 12.28 -0.27
N ILE A 436 -26.35 12.61 -0.95
CA ILE A 436 -25.42 11.63 -1.54
C ILE A 436 -24.16 11.49 -0.68
N LEU A 437 -23.65 12.61 -0.15
CA LEU A 437 -22.40 12.66 0.59
C LEU A 437 -22.48 13.67 1.74
N SER A 438 -22.03 13.24 2.92
CA SER A 438 -21.67 14.12 4.02
C SER A 438 -20.21 13.88 4.37
N ARG A 439 -19.46 14.94 4.68
CA ARG A 439 -18.02 14.89 4.93
C ARG A 439 -17.64 15.91 6.00
N VAL A 440 -16.76 15.51 6.91
CA VAL A 440 -16.14 16.38 7.91
C VAL A 440 -14.68 16.54 7.51
N PHE A 441 -14.20 17.78 7.38
CA PHE A 441 -12.78 18.07 7.27
C PHE A 441 -12.30 18.81 8.52
N ILE A 442 -11.06 18.50 8.90
CA ILE A 442 -10.38 18.99 10.08
C ILE A 442 -8.88 18.99 9.74
N GLN A 443 -8.16 20.06 10.04
CA GLN A 443 -6.71 20.14 9.80
C GLN A 443 -5.96 19.77 11.09
N LEU A 444 -5.31 18.61 11.13
CA LEU A 444 -4.86 17.96 12.37
C LEU A 444 -3.45 17.30 12.26
N PRO A 445 -2.57 17.44 13.26
CA PRO A 445 -1.22 16.85 13.27
C PRO A 445 -1.11 15.43 13.91
N GLN A 446 -1.20 14.36 13.09
CA GLN A 446 -0.88 12.89 13.28
C GLN A 446 -1.36 12.02 14.49
N MET A 447 -1.80 10.77 14.23
CA MET A 447 -2.70 9.89 15.05
C MET A 447 -2.08 8.72 15.90
N ILE A 448 -2.91 8.05 16.75
CA ILE A 448 -2.60 6.84 17.60
C ILE A 448 -3.80 5.79 17.64
N LYS A 449 -4.12 4.77 18.52
CA LYS A 449 -3.85 4.31 19.93
C LYS A 449 -4.20 2.79 20.27
N ARG A 450 -3.24 1.85 20.52
CA ARG A 450 -2.93 0.83 21.64
C ARG A 450 -3.62 -0.56 22.18
N GLN A 451 -3.06 -1.80 22.01
CA GLN A 451 -3.07 -3.07 22.91
C GLN A 451 -1.72 -3.94 23.25
N LYS A 452 -0.94 -3.84 24.39
CA LYS A 452 0.51 -4.34 24.58
C LYS A 452 0.80 -5.83 24.97
N PHE A 453 1.95 -6.39 24.53
CA PHE A 453 2.74 -7.42 25.26
C PHE A 453 3.75 -6.82 26.26
N SER A 454 3.50 -6.95 27.57
CA SER A 454 4.22 -6.20 28.63
C SER A 454 5.74 -6.46 28.73
N LYS A 455 6.21 -7.66 28.37
CA LYS A 455 7.62 -8.09 28.49
C LYS A 455 8.58 -7.55 27.41
N LEU A 456 8.04 -6.95 26.36
CA LEU A 456 8.81 -6.45 25.22
C LEU A 456 8.78 -4.91 25.16
N PRO A 457 9.78 -4.25 24.55
CA PRO A 457 9.79 -2.80 24.37
C PRO A 457 8.75 -2.36 23.31
N THR A 458 8.46 -1.07 23.23
CA THR A 458 7.38 -0.52 22.38
C THR A 458 7.56 -0.87 20.91
N GLN A 459 8.78 -0.74 20.39
CA GLN A 459 9.12 -1.04 19.00
C GLN A 459 8.92 -2.51 18.61
N ALA A 460 9.04 -3.45 19.56
CA ALA A 460 8.75 -4.87 19.33
C ALA A 460 7.26 -5.20 19.21
N ASN A 461 6.37 -4.26 19.61
CA ASN A 461 4.91 -4.40 19.53
C ASN A 461 4.33 -3.72 18.27
N TYR A 462 5.19 -3.12 17.43
CA TYR A 462 4.83 -2.65 16.08
C TYR A 462 4.96 -3.79 15.08
N TYR A 463 3.95 -3.93 14.22
CA TYR A 463 3.83 -4.93 13.16
C TYR A 463 3.53 -4.24 11.81
N PRO A 464 3.78 -4.90 10.66
CA PRO A 464 3.37 -4.35 9.38
C PRO A 464 1.85 -4.45 9.21
N LEU A 465 1.20 -3.34 8.84
CA LEU A 465 -0.20 -3.26 8.40
C LEU A 465 -0.22 -3.05 6.88
N PRO A 466 -0.20 -4.11 6.07
CA PRO A 466 -0.07 -3.99 4.61
C PRO A 466 -1.36 -3.59 3.89
N SER A 467 -2.52 -3.76 4.52
CA SER A 467 -3.85 -3.55 3.93
C SER A 467 -5.00 -3.50 4.94
N VAL A 468 -5.07 -4.46 5.89
CA VAL A 468 -6.19 -4.58 6.84
C VAL A 468 -5.73 -5.11 8.20
N GLY A 469 -6.29 -4.58 9.28
CA GLY A 469 -6.18 -5.12 10.64
C GLY A 469 -7.52 -4.94 11.39
N TYR A 470 -7.70 -5.61 12.52
CA TYR A 470 -8.91 -5.43 13.34
C TYR A 470 -8.65 -5.69 14.82
N ILE A 471 -9.52 -5.10 15.65
CA ILE A 471 -9.72 -5.46 17.06
C ILE A 471 -11.15 -5.98 17.24
N GLN A 472 -11.37 -6.93 18.14
CA GLN A 472 -12.68 -7.52 18.39
C GLN A 472 -12.83 -8.02 19.84
N ASP A 473 -14.07 -8.08 20.31
CA ASP A 473 -14.44 -8.74 21.56
C ASP A 473 -15.54 -9.81 21.31
N ASN A 474 -16.42 -10.04 22.29
CA ASN A 474 -17.53 -10.98 22.19
C ASN A 474 -18.81 -10.38 21.57
N GLN A 475 -18.89 -9.07 21.39
CA GLN A 475 -20.05 -8.33 20.91
C GLN A 475 -19.78 -7.54 19.62
N MET A 476 -18.58 -6.99 19.45
CA MET A 476 -18.22 -6.08 18.35
C MET A 476 -16.85 -6.36 17.75
N ARG A 477 -16.64 -5.84 16.54
CA ARG A 477 -15.36 -5.74 15.83
C ARG A 477 -15.22 -4.35 15.24
N LEU A 478 -14.04 -3.76 15.37
CA LEU A 478 -13.60 -2.60 14.58
C LEU A 478 -12.50 -3.07 13.63
N THR A 479 -12.82 -3.08 12.34
CA THR A 479 -11.84 -3.36 11.27
C THR A 479 -11.32 -2.04 10.72
N VAL A 480 -10.00 -1.94 10.53
CA VAL A 480 -9.32 -0.79 9.93
C VAL A 480 -8.64 -1.26 8.64
N VAL A 481 -9.06 -0.66 7.53
CA VAL A 481 -8.47 -0.85 6.20
C VAL A 481 -7.59 0.35 5.88
N THR A 482 -6.44 0.13 5.25
CA THR A 482 -5.50 1.17 4.78
C THR A 482 -5.24 1.05 3.28
N GLY A 483 -5.09 2.19 2.61
CA GLY A 483 -4.71 2.29 1.19
C GLY A 483 -3.20 2.25 0.95
N GLN A 484 -2.39 2.02 2.00
CA GLN A 484 -0.94 2.04 1.97
C GLN A 484 -0.36 1.19 3.12
N PRO A 485 0.73 0.43 2.92
CA PRO A 485 1.37 -0.30 4.00
C PRO A 485 1.99 0.68 5.00
N LEU A 486 1.75 0.46 6.30
CA LEU A 486 2.27 1.29 7.40
C LEU A 486 2.66 0.41 8.60
N GLY A 487 3.46 0.96 9.53
CA GLY A 487 3.64 0.38 10.86
C GLY A 487 2.38 0.60 11.70
N ALA A 488 1.77 -0.47 12.17
CA ALA A 488 0.65 -0.41 13.11
C ALA A 488 0.95 -1.23 14.36
N ALA A 489 0.33 -0.88 15.47
CA ALA A 489 0.74 -1.43 16.75
C ALA A 489 -0.37 -1.46 17.79
N SER A 490 0.05 -1.83 19.00
CA SER A 490 -0.84 -1.98 20.12
C SER A 490 -0.09 -1.96 21.50
N MET A 491 -0.47 -1.06 22.46
CA MET A 491 0.05 -0.85 23.84
C MET A 491 -0.93 -0.82 25.10
N ALA A 492 -2.25 -1.10 25.02
CA ALA A 492 -3.24 -1.14 26.15
C ALA A 492 -4.35 -2.24 26.04
N SER A 493 -5.65 -1.92 25.86
CA SER A 493 -6.78 -2.84 25.51
C SER A 493 -7.86 -2.12 24.69
N GLY A 494 -8.42 -2.78 23.66
CA GLY A 494 -9.59 -2.28 22.91
C GLY A 494 -9.27 -1.11 21.97
N GLN A 495 -8.05 -1.10 21.41
CA GLN A 495 -7.40 0.10 20.90
C GLN A 495 -6.38 -0.29 19.81
N PHE A 496 -6.22 0.54 18.76
CA PHE A 496 -5.42 0.28 17.55
C PHE A 496 -4.67 1.56 17.12
N GLU A 497 -3.37 1.50 16.78
CA GLU A 497 -2.58 2.67 16.31
C GLU A 497 -1.87 2.42 14.98
N ILE A 498 -1.65 3.48 14.20
CA ILE A 498 -0.96 3.44 12.90
C ILE A 498 -0.02 4.65 12.80
N MET A 499 1.28 4.40 12.64
CA MET A 499 2.31 5.42 12.47
C MET A 499 2.21 6.06 11.08
N GLN A 500 1.97 7.37 11.01
CA GLN A 500 1.61 8.07 9.76
C GLN A 500 2.84 8.46 8.92
N ASP A 501 3.85 9.09 9.53
CA ASP A 501 5.14 9.42 8.90
C ASP A 501 6.26 9.41 9.96
N ARG A 502 7.53 9.45 9.54
CA ARG A 502 8.71 9.51 10.42
C ARG A 502 9.74 10.48 9.84
N ARG A 503 10.21 11.44 10.63
CA ARG A 503 11.30 12.37 10.25
C ARG A 503 12.46 12.22 11.24
N LEU A 504 13.64 11.89 10.72
CA LEU A 504 14.80 11.45 11.51
C LEU A 504 16.06 12.07 10.93
N ILE A 505 16.85 12.74 11.77
CA ILE A 505 18.05 13.48 11.34
C ILE A 505 19.28 12.55 11.28
N GLN A 506 19.33 11.52 12.12
CA GLN A 506 20.43 10.56 12.23
C GLN A 506 20.16 9.30 11.40
N GLU A 507 21.23 8.53 11.13
CA GLU A 507 21.13 7.17 10.62
C GLU A 507 21.00 6.14 11.77
N ASP A 508 20.70 4.89 11.41
CA ASP A 508 20.69 3.72 12.31
C ASP A 508 21.89 2.78 12.12
N HIS A 509 22.93 3.21 11.39
CA HIS A 509 24.17 2.46 11.16
C HIS A 509 23.94 1.10 10.47
N ARG A 510 22.85 0.97 9.70
CA ARG A 510 22.53 -0.20 8.85
C ARG A 510 22.76 0.12 7.36
N GLY A 511 23.94 0.64 7.05
CA GLY A 511 24.42 0.85 5.68
C GLY A 511 24.00 2.16 5.00
N LEU A 512 22.75 2.58 5.19
CA LEU A 512 22.13 3.64 4.38
C LEU A 512 22.83 5.02 4.44
N GLY A 513 23.62 5.31 5.49
CA GLY A 513 24.46 6.51 5.58
C GLY A 513 23.71 7.85 5.64
N GLN A 514 22.39 7.83 5.83
CA GLN A 514 21.54 9.02 5.97
C GLN A 514 20.32 8.73 6.87
N GLY A 515 19.80 9.78 7.50
CA GLY A 515 18.47 9.75 8.11
C GLY A 515 17.32 9.89 7.12
N VAL A 516 16.10 9.98 7.64
CA VAL A 516 14.87 10.19 6.84
C VAL A 516 14.42 11.64 6.97
N THR A 517 14.91 12.50 6.08
CA THR A 517 14.62 13.95 6.07
C THR A 517 13.90 14.43 4.81
N ASP A 518 13.56 13.52 3.89
CA ASP A 518 12.87 13.76 2.62
C ASP A 518 11.39 13.38 2.65
N ASN A 519 10.70 13.77 3.72
CA ASN A 519 9.25 13.62 3.88
C ASN A 519 8.50 14.36 2.76
N LEU A 520 7.50 13.69 2.18
CA LEU A 520 6.60 14.22 1.16
C LEU A 520 5.16 14.20 1.67
N LEU A 521 4.37 15.20 1.28
CA LEU A 521 2.94 15.26 1.62
C LEU A 521 2.24 13.99 1.13
N THR A 522 1.64 13.24 2.05
CA THR A 522 1.07 11.91 1.76
C THR A 522 -0.41 11.86 2.09
N ASN A 523 -1.24 11.63 1.07
CA ASN A 523 -2.68 11.42 1.21
C ASN A 523 -2.97 9.99 1.70
N HIS A 524 -2.90 9.79 3.01
CA HIS A 524 -3.26 8.52 3.66
C HIS A 524 -4.76 8.22 3.55
N LEU A 525 -5.10 7.04 3.03
CA LEU A 525 -6.49 6.59 2.92
C LEU A 525 -6.77 5.49 3.95
N PHE A 526 -7.82 5.67 4.74
CA PHE A 526 -8.31 4.67 5.70
C PHE A 526 -9.81 4.44 5.55
N MET A 527 -10.28 3.24 5.91
CA MET A 527 -11.70 2.93 6.09
C MET A 527 -11.93 2.12 7.37
N PHE A 528 -12.78 2.66 8.24
CA PHE A 528 -13.22 2.02 9.47
C PHE A 528 -14.54 1.28 9.25
N VAL A 529 -14.63 0.04 9.72
CA VAL A 529 -15.84 -0.79 9.67
C VAL A 529 -16.15 -1.30 11.07
N LEU A 530 -17.24 -0.80 11.66
CA LEU A 530 -17.78 -1.25 12.94
C LEU A 530 -18.89 -2.29 12.70
N GLU A 531 -18.73 -3.48 13.25
CA GLU A 531 -19.68 -4.60 13.08
C GLU A 531 -20.03 -5.25 14.42
N LYS A 532 -21.28 -5.68 14.55
CA LYS A 532 -21.75 -6.51 15.67
C LYS A 532 -21.52 -7.99 15.36
N LYS A 533 -20.83 -8.71 16.26
CA LYS A 533 -20.59 -10.14 16.17
C LYS A 533 -21.93 -10.89 16.29
N LYS A 534 -22.32 -11.64 15.26
CA LYS A 534 -23.55 -12.44 15.30
C LYS A 534 -23.28 -13.79 16.00
N PRO A 535 -24.21 -14.33 16.80
CA PRO A 535 -24.03 -15.65 17.44
C PRO A 535 -23.82 -16.81 16.47
N SER A 536 -24.30 -16.67 15.22
CA SER A 536 -24.12 -17.66 14.15
C SER A 536 -22.80 -17.54 13.38
N CYS A 537 -21.95 -16.56 13.69
CA CYS A 537 -20.62 -16.47 13.09
C CYS A 537 -19.68 -17.49 13.75
N SER A 538 -19.23 -18.47 12.97
CA SER A 538 -18.18 -19.41 13.37
C SER A 538 -16.84 -18.67 13.54
N SER A 539 -16.57 -18.19 14.75
CA SER A 539 -15.22 -17.76 15.12
C SER A 539 -14.33 -18.99 15.28
N SER A 540 -13.12 -18.93 14.75
CA SER A 540 -12.04 -19.86 15.06
C SER A 540 -11.88 -20.02 16.59
N SER A 541 -11.38 -21.18 17.05
CA SER A 541 -11.09 -21.41 18.47
C SER A 541 -10.18 -20.30 19.03
N VAL A 542 -10.31 -19.99 20.33
CA VAL A 542 -9.55 -18.90 20.99
C VAL A 542 -8.03 -18.98 20.76
N ASN A 543 -7.49 -20.19 20.59
CA ASN A 543 -6.07 -20.45 20.37
C ASN A 543 -5.69 -20.61 18.88
N HIS A 544 -6.56 -20.25 17.93
CA HIS A 544 -6.28 -20.37 16.50
C HIS A 544 -5.39 -19.19 16.04
N PRO A 545 -4.28 -19.43 15.32
CA PRO A 545 -3.32 -18.39 14.98
C PRO A 545 -3.83 -17.41 13.92
N ALA A 546 -4.73 -17.85 13.03
CA ALA A 546 -5.26 -17.01 11.95
C ALA A 546 -6.65 -16.43 12.27
N GLY A 547 -6.81 -15.14 11.98
CA GLY A 547 -8.09 -14.44 11.93
C GLY A 547 -8.72 -14.48 10.53
N VAL A 548 -10.01 -14.12 10.45
CA VAL A 548 -10.74 -13.97 9.18
C VAL A 548 -11.49 -12.65 9.13
N LEU A 549 -11.49 -11.99 7.97
CA LEU A 549 -12.28 -10.78 7.74
C LEU A 549 -13.78 -11.11 7.70
N SER A 550 -14.58 -10.10 8.01
CA SER A 550 -16.00 -10.07 7.72
C SER A 550 -16.24 -9.69 6.26
N VAL A 551 -17.45 -9.92 5.75
CA VAL A 551 -17.85 -9.43 4.42
C VAL A 551 -17.75 -7.89 4.35
N GLY A 552 -18.05 -7.18 5.44
CA GLY A 552 -17.86 -5.73 5.54
C GLY A 552 -16.39 -5.31 5.46
N GLY A 553 -15.49 -6.01 6.17
CA GLY A 553 -14.05 -5.78 6.12
C GLY A 553 -13.43 -6.10 4.75
N LEU A 554 -13.85 -7.18 4.11
CA LEU A 554 -13.43 -7.56 2.75
C LEU A 554 -13.89 -6.50 1.72
N LEU A 555 -15.18 -6.15 1.71
CA LEU A 555 -15.70 -5.11 0.82
C LEU A 555 -15.06 -3.74 1.05
N ALA A 556 -14.69 -3.40 2.29
CA ALA A 556 -13.93 -2.20 2.59
C ALA A 556 -12.49 -2.26 2.04
N SER A 557 -11.83 -3.42 2.14
CA SER A 557 -10.51 -3.66 1.53
C SER A 557 -10.56 -3.47 0.01
N GLU A 558 -11.48 -4.14 -0.67
CA GLU A 558 -11.68 -3.99 -2.12
C GLU A 558 -12.12 -2.57 -2.51
N LYS A 559 -12.81 -1.83 -1.64
CA LYS A 559 -13.21 -0.43 -1.84
C LYS A 559 -12.04 0.56 -1.77
N VAL A 560 -10.97 0.23 -1.05
CA VAL A 560 -9.80 1.08 -0.78
C VAL A 560 -8.61 0.72 -1.67
N LEU A 561 -8.37 -0.58 -1.90
CA LEU A 561 -7.26 -1.08 -2.72
C LEU A 561 -7.60 -1.11 -4.22
N HIS A 562 -8.88 -1.30 -4.57
CA HIS A 562 -9.34 -1.36 -5.96
C HIS A 562 -10.50 -0.36 -6.17
N PRO A 563 -10.25 0.95 -6.22
CA PRO A 563 -11.27 1.96 -6.52
C PRO A 563 -12.04 1.70 -7.84
N LEU A 564 -13.01 2.57 -8.15
CA LEU A 564 -13.48 2.70 -9.53
C LEU A 564 -12.57 3.73 -10.21
N ILE A 565 -12.12 3.43 -11.42
CA ILE A 565 -11.18 4.28 -12.16
C ILE A 565 -12.02 5.17 -13.09
N ALA A 566 -12.04 6.47 -12.83
CA ALA A 566 -12.70 7.45 -13.68
C ALA A 566 -11.73 7.98 -14.74
N MET A 567 -12.23 8.13 -15.97
CA MET A 567 -11.46 8.49 -17.15
C MET A 567 -12.22 9.49 -18.02
N HIS A 568 -11.48 10.36 -18.71
CA HIS A 568 -12.02 11.45 -19.53
C HIS A 568 -11.47 11.33 -20.97
N PRO A 569 -12.23 11.67 -22.03
CA PRO A 569 -11.68 11.83 -23.38
C PRO A 569 -10.50 12.79 -23.42
N ASN A 570 -9.46 12.46 -24.19
CA ASN A 570 -8.31 13.34 -24.36
C ASN A 570 -8.71 14.62 -25.11
N SER A 571 -8.27 15.78 -24.60
CA SER A 571 -8.67 17.11 -25.09
C SER A 571 -8.07 17.50 -26.45
N SER A 572 -7.09 16.74 -26.96
CA SER A 572 -6.57 16.90 -28.32
C SER A 572 -7.42 16.22 -29.40
N SER A 573 -8.37 15.36 -29.02
CA SER A 573 -9.38 14.77 -29.91
C SER A 573 -10.76 15.39 -29.65
N SER A 574 -11.60 15.51 -30.69
CA SER A 574 -13.00 15.87 -30.50
C SER A 574 -13.78 14.66 -30.01
N ASP A 575 -14.81 14.87 -29.17
CA ASP A 575 -15.70 13.78 -28.72
C ASP A 575 -16.51 13.14 -29.88
N SER A 576 -16.47 13.76 -31.06
CA SER A 576 -17.00 13.26 -32.34
C SER A 576 -16.06 12.35 -33.13
N ASP A 577 -14.78 12.24 -32.77
CA ASP A 577 -13.82 11.40 -33.52
C ASP A 577 -13.92 9.89 -33.15
N TYR A 578 -14.65 9.55 -32.07
CA TYR A 578 -14.73 8.19 -31.55
C TYR A 578 -16.15 7.73 -31.20
N ASP A 579 -16.50 6.51 -31.63
CA ASP A 579 -17.76 5.82 -31.32
C ASP A 579 -17.73 5.23 -29.89
N TYR A 580 -17.81 6.11 -28.88
CA TYR A 580 -17.85 5.74 -27.47
C TYR A 580 -19.11 4.93 -27.12
N LYS A 581 -18.92 3.68 -26.71
CA LYS A 581 -20.03 2.83 -26.23
C LYS A 581 -20.53 3.25 -24.86
N ASP A 582 -21.85 3.23 -24.73
CA ASP A 582 -22.62 3.61 -23.53
C ASP A 582 -22.22 2.84 -22.28
N HIS A 583 -21.92 1.56 -22.47
CA HIS A 583 -21.45 0.63 -21.44
C HIS A 583 -20.74 -0.58 -22.09
N PHE A 584 -19.97 -1.30 -21.27
CA PHE A 584 -19.37 -2.60 -21.60
C PHE A 584 -19.54 -3.53 -20.40
N THR A 585 -19.92 -4.78 -20.64
CA THR A 585 -20.14 -5.79 -19.59
C THR A 585 -19.66 -7.14 -20.10
N PRO A 586 -18.43 -7.56 -19.77
CA PRO A 586 -17.82 -8.79 -20.28
C PRO A 586 -18.23 -10.05 -19.50
N LEU A 587 -18.75 -9.91 -18.28
CA LEU A 587 -19.20 -11.02 -17.45
C LEU A 587 -20.71 -11.23 -17.58
N SER A 588 -21.14 -12.47 -17.85
CA SER A 588 -22.56 -12.85 -17.85
C SER A 588 -23.15 -12.95 -16.44
N TYR A 589 -22.31 -13.07 -15.41
CA TYR A 589 -22.68 -13.10 -14.00
C TYR A 589 -21.50 -12.65 -13.13
N ASP A 590 -21.81 -12.06 -11.97
CA ASP A 590 -20.82 -11.68 -10.97
C ASP A 590 -20.19 -12.91 -10.29
N LEU A 591 -18.92 -12.82 -9.92
CA LEU A 591 -18.24 -13.85 -9.12
C LEU A 591 -18.72 -13.83 -7.65
N PRO A 592 -18.63 -14.98 -6.93
CA PRO A 592 -18.87 -15.04 -5.49
C PRO A 592 -18.13 -13.96 -4.71
N ILE A 593 -18.70 -13.49 -3.60
CA ILE A 593 -18.14 -12.39 -2.79
C ILE A 593 -16.76 -12.70 -2.21
N ASP A 594 -16.47 -13.97 -1.99
CA ASP A 594 -15.23 -14.51 -1.45
C ASP A 594 -14.23 -14.94 -2.54
N LEU A 595 -14.57 -14.85 -3.83
CA LEU A 595 -13.68 -15.24 -4.93
C LEU A 595 -13.24 -14.03 -5.76
N THR A 596 -11.96 -13.67 -5.72
CA THR A 596 -11.42 -12.51 -6.44
C THR A 596 -10.34 -12.92 -7.44
N VAL A 597 -10.39 -12.31 -8.63
CA VAL A 597 -9.35 -12.46 -9.65
C VAL A 597 -8.17 -11.58 -9.26
N ALA A 598 -7.11 -12.19 -8.73
CA ALA A 598 -5.90 -11.51 -8.28
C ALA A 598 -5.13 -10.94 -9.47
N ASN A 599 -4.97 -11.72 -10.55
CA ASN A 599 -4.52 -11.22 -11.85
C ASN A 599 -5.22 -11.94 -13.03
N LEU A 600 -5.28 -11.24 -14.16
CA LEU A 600 -5.77 -11.70 -15.46
C LEU A 600 -4.86 -11.08 -16.53
N CYS A 601 -4.00 -11.87 -17.16
CA CYS A 601 -2.97 -11.37 -18.08
C CYS A 601 -2.84 -12.23 -19.35
N VAL A 602 -2.52 -11.62 -20.50
CA VAL A 602 -2.11 -12.35 -21.70
C VAL A 602 -0.63 -12.70 -21.62
N PHE A 603 -0.27 -13.93 -21.94
CA PHE A 603 1.12 -14.40 -21.98
C PHE A 603 1.42 -15.23 -23.23
N SER A 604 2.66 -15.16 -23.71
CA SER A 604 3.16 -16.03 -24.79
C SER A 604 3.44 -17.43 -24.24
N ILE A 605 2.87 -18.46 -24.86
CA ILE A 605 3.02 -19.85 -24.43
C ILE A 605 4.38 -20.37 -24.94
N PRO A 606 5.31 -20.80 -24.07
CA PRO A 606 6.61 -21.31 -24.47
C PRO A 606 6.53 -22.43 -25.53
N GLU A 607 7.56 -22.53 -26.36
CA GLU A 607 7.67 -23.52 -27.45
C GLU A 607 6.57 -23.39 -28.55
N SER A 608 5.77 -22.31 -28.53
CA SER A 608 4.73 -22.06 -29.52
C SER A 608 4.73 -20.61 -30.04
N TYR A 609 4.08 -20.38 -31.18
CA TYR A 609 3.73 -19.03 -31.66
C TYR A 609 2.38 -18.54 -31.11
N SER A 610 1.84 -19.17 -30.06
CA SER A 610 0.50 -18.90 -29.53
C SER A 610 0.54 -18.14 -28.20
N ARG A 611 -0.52 -17.37 -27.94
CA ARG A 611 -0.74 -16.66 -26.68
C ARG A 611 -1.94 -17.26 -25.95
N GLY A 612 -1.89 -17.22 -24.62
CA GLY A 612 -2.97 -17.65 -23.73
C GLY A 612 -3.31 -16.57 -22.72
N ILE A 613 -4.45 -16.73 -22.04
CA ILE A 613 -4.84 -15.89 -20.89
C ILE A 613 -4.55 -16.67 -19.61
N GLY A 614 -3.75 -16.09 -18.72
CA GLY A 614 -3.52 -16.59 -17.37
C GLY A 614 -4.52 -15.96 -16.40
N ILE A 615 -5.11 -16.76 -15.52
CA ILE A 615 -6.04 -16.29 -14.48
C ILE A 615 -5.54 -16.78 -13.12
N ILE A 616 -5.32 -15.86 -12.19
CA ILE A 616 -5.03 -16.18 -10.79
C ILE A 616 -6.28 -15.89 -9.97
N LEU A 617 -6.89 -16.95 -9.42
CA LEU A 617 -8.04 -16.86 -8.52
C LEU A 617 -7.58 -16.96 -7.06
N HIS A 618 -8.06 -16.06 -6.21
CA HIS A 618 -7.86 -16.06 -4.77
C HIS A 618 -9.21 -16.27 -4.06
N ARG A 619 -9.23 -17.08 -3.00
CA ARG A 619 -10.36 -17.29 -2.11
C ARG A 619 -9.88 -17.37 -0.66
#